data_AF-A0A016TEB6-F1
#
_entry.id   AF-A0A016TEB6-F1
#
_cell.length_a   1.000
_cell.length_b   1.000
_cell.length_c   1.000
_cell.angle_alpha   90.00
_cell.angle_beta   90.00
_cell.angle_gamma   90.00
#
_symmetry.space_group_name_H-M   'P 1'
#
loop_
_entity.id
_entity.type
_entity.pdbx_description
1 polymer ?
#
loop_
_entity_poly.entity_id
_entity_poly.type
_entity_poly.pdbx_seq_one_letter_code
_entity_poly.pdbx_strand_id
1 'polypeptide(L)'
;MGACGVVVRDDIVLITRSPDDASEVLRRLDEEGSKAGLTINKTKTKVTRGAFSSRQPVLFHGVLLEDVSEYVYLGRLLNMENDIKPEIERRGRAGWAAYNSIKSVLEDTKDQKLRADLFNSTVLPALCYANET
;
A
#
# COMPACT_ATOMS: atom_id res chain seq x y z
N MET A 1 18.83 10.65 -11.59
CA MET A 1 18.38 9.28 -11.92
C MET A 1 17.02 9.09 -11.29
N GLY A 2 15.98 8.81 -12.09
CA GLY A 2 14.64 8.53 -11.58
C GLY A 2 14.48 7.10 -11.09
N ALA A 3 13.55 6.86 -10.18
CA ALA A 3 13.18 5.53 -9.71
C ALA A 3 11.82 5.12 -10.28
N CYS A 4 11.72 3.87 -10.74
CA CYS A 4 10.48 3.21 -11.14
C CYS A 4 10.20 2.08 -10.12
N GLY A 5 9.11 2.21 -9.38
CA GLY A 5 8.62 1.17 -8.48
C GLY A 5 7.58 0.30 -9.18
N VAL A 6 7.63 -1.02 -8.96
CA VAL A 6 6.58 -1.96 -9.34
C VAL A 6 6.16 -2.71 -8.11
N VAL A 7 4.86 -2.72 -7.80
CA VAL A 7 4.31 -3.47 -6.68
C VAL A 7 3.62 -4.71 -7.23
N VAL A 8 4.01 -5.88 -6.75
CA VAL A 8 3.52 -7.20 -7.16
C VAL A 8 2.78 -7.82 -5.99
N ARG A 9 1.43 -7.78 -6.04
CA ARG A 9 0.58 -8.17 -4.90
C ARG A 9 0.98 -7.43 -3.60
N ASP A 10 0.40 -7.85 -2.48
CA ASP A 10 0.56 -7.20 -1.19
C ASP A 10 1.91 -7.54 -0.50
N ASP A 11 2.74 -8.41 -1.11
CA ASP A 11 3.90 -9.04 -0.44
C ASP A 11 5.26 -8.68 -1.05
N ILE A 12 5.32 -8.14 -2.27
CA ILE A 12 6.58 -7.88 -2.99
C ILE A 12 6.57 -6.49 -3.64
N VAL A 13 7.61 -5.70 -3.39
CA VAL A 13 7.89 -4.44 -4.09
C VAL A 13 9.24 -4.55 -4.80
N LEU A 14 9.26 -4.20 -6.08
CA LEU A 14 10.45 -4.10 -6.91
C LEU A 14 10.80 -2.62 -7.11
N ILE A 15 12.04 -2.25 -6.82
CA ILE A 15 12.55 -0.89 -7.03
C ILE A 15 13.60 -0.95 -8.12
N THR A 16 13.39 -0.20 -9.21
CA THR A 16 14.24 -0.20 -10.40
C THR A 16 14.55 1.23 -10.85
N ARG A 17 15.50 1.38 -11.76
CA ARG A 17 15.96 2.70 -12.25
C ARG A 17 15.25 3.14 -13.53
N SER A 18 14.59 2.23 -14.23
CA SER A 18 13.92 2.49 -15.50
C SER A 18 12.72 1.55 -15.70
N PRO A 19 11.75 1.91 -16.55
CA PRO A 19 10.66 1.01 -16.96
C PRO A 19 11.15 -0.28 -17.67
N ASP A 20 12.29 -0.22 -18.36
CA ASP A 20 12.89 -1.38 -19.02
C ASP A 20 13.46 -2.36 -18.00
N ASP A 21 14.23 -1.85 -17.02
CA ASP A 21 14.74 -2.63 -15.88
C ASP A 21 13.58 -3.28 -15.11
N ALA A 22 12.49 -2.52 -14.91
CA ALA A 22 11.28 -3.02 -14.26
C ALA A 22 10.66 -4.22 -15.01
N SER A 23 10.56 -4.12 -16.33
CA SER A 23 10.00 -5.18 -17.18
C SER A 23 10.90 -6.44 -17.15
N GLU A 24 12.22 -6.26 -17.18
CA GLU A 24 13.19 -7.36 -17.13
C GLU A 24 13.13 -8.09 -15.78
N VAL A 25 13.21 -7.35 -14.67
CA VAL A 25 13.18 -7.92 -13.32
C VAL A 25 11.86 -8.63 -13.06
N LEU A 26 10.74 -8.07 -13.51
CA LEU A 26 9.42 -8.69 -13.37
C LEU A 26 9.31 -10.00 -14.16
N ARG A 27 9.87 -10.06 -15.37
CA ARG A 27 9.91 -11.31 -16.16
C ARG A 27 10.73 -12.39 -15.45
N ARG A 28 11.90 -12.02 -14.91
CA ARG A 28 12.74 -12.95 -14.15
C ARG A 28 12.05 -13.46 -12.88
N LEU A 29 11.34 -12.57 -12.18
CA LEU A 29 10.56 -12.94 -11.00
C LEU A 29 9.45 -13.95 -11.36
N ASP A 30 8.76 -13.74 -12.48
CA ASP A 30 7.72 -14.66 -12.96
C ASP A 30 8.30 -16.03 -13.34
N GLU A 31 9.46 -16.06 -14.02
CA GLU A 31 10.15 -17.28 -14.41
C GLU A 31 10.59 -18.13 -13.21
N GLU A 32 11.22 -17.50 -12.21
CA GLU A 32 11.64 -18.20 -10.99
C GLU A 32 10.44 -18.58 -10.11
N GLY A 33 9.44 -17.70 -10.00
CA GLY A 33 8.21 -17.98 -9.27
C GLY A 33 7.43 -19.16 -9.88
N SER A 34 7.39 -19.25 -11.21
CA SER A 34 6.72 -20.36 -11.91
C SER A 34 7.33 -21.72 -11.59
N LYS A 35 8.65 -21.80 -11.37
CA LYS A 35 9.31 -23.05 -10.93
C LYS A 35 8.84 -23.50 -9.55
N ALA A 36 8.43 -22.57 -8.71
CA ALA A 36 7.82 -22.82 -7.40
C ALA A 36 6.28 -22.92 -7.44
N GLY A 37 5.66 -22.89 -8.63
CA GLY A 37 4.20 -22.93 -8.78
C GLY A 37 3.49 -21.62 -8.46
N LEU A 38 4.21 -20.49 -8.43
CA LEU A 38 3.65 -19.16 -8.23
C LEU A 38 3.32 -18.50 -9.57
N THR A 39 2.31 -17.62 -9.58
CA THR A 39 1.92 -16.88 -10.79
C THR A 39 1.62 -15.44 -10.44
N ILE A 40 2.18 -14.49 -11.20
CA ILE A 40 1.95 -13.07 -11.00
C ILE A 40 0.55 -12.68 -11.51
N ASN A 41 -0.23 -12.02 -10.64
CA ASN A 41 -1.53 -11.48 -11.02
C ASN A 41 -1.36 -10.10 -11.66
N LYS A 42 -1.44 -10.05 -13.00
CA LYS A 42 -1.27 -8.84 -13.80
C LYS A 42 -2.19 -7.68 -13.41
N THR A 43 -3.43 -7.98 -13.00
CA THR A 43 -4.43 -6.96 -12.63
C THR A 43 -4.11 -6.30 -11.28
N LYS A 44 -3.52 -7.06 -10.35
CA LYS A 44 -3.09 -6.54 -9.04
C LYS A 44 -1.72 -5.88 -9.08
N THR A 45 -0.87 -6.23 -10.05
CA THR A 45 0.44 -5.59 -10.21
C THR A 45 0.28 -4.16 -10.73
N LYS A 46 0.86 -3.20 -10.01
CA LYS A 46 0.81 -1.77 -10.36
C LYS A 46 2.21 -1.19 -10.45
N VAL A 47 2.33 -0.10 -11.20
CA VAL A 47 3.57 0.66 -11.36
C VAL A 47 3.39 2.01 -10.69
N THR A 48 4.38 2.43 -9.93
CA THR A 48 4.42 3.76 -9.29
C THR A 48 5.74 4.42 -9.67
N ARG A 49 5.71 5.66 -10.14
CA ARG A 49 6.89 6.34 -10.70
C ARG A 49 7.24 7.60 -9.95
N GLY A 50 8.53 7.81 -9.71
CA GLY A 50 9.04 9.09 -9.22
C GLY A 50 9.05 10.16 -10.32
N ALA A 51 9.13 11.43 -9.91
CA ALA A 51 9.07 12.59 -10.80
C ALA A 51 10.12 12.57 -11.94
N PHE A 52 11.26 11.93 -11.70
CA PHE A 52 12.38 11.86 -12.65
C PHE A 52 12.42 10.56 -13.47
N SER A 53 11.42 9.69 -13.31
CA SER A 53 11.33 8.44 -14.07
C SER A 53 10.80 8.69 -15.47
N SER A 54 11.23 7.89 -16.45
CA SER A 54 10.67 7.94 -17.80
C SER A 54 9.19 7.54 -17.77
N ARG A 55 8.40 8.13 -18.67
CA ARG A 55 6.97 7.80 -18.86
C ARG A 55 6.76 6.61 -19.81
N GLN A 56 7.82 5.87 -20.14
CA GLN A 56 7.68 4.67 -20.96
C GLN A 56 6.82 3.62 -20.24
N PRO A 57 6.02 2.85 -21.01
CA PRO A 57 5.20 1.80 -20.46
C PRO A 57 6.06 0.67 -19.88
N VAL A 58 5.60 0.09 -18.77
CA VAL A 58 6.14 -1.19 -18.28
C VAL A 58 5.27 -2.30 -18.86
N LEU A 59 5.88 -3.23 -19.58
CA LEU A 59 5.18 -4.32 -20.24
C LEU A 59 5.49 -5.63 -19.53
N PHE A 60 4.45 -6.39 -19.21
CA PHE A 60 4.57 -7.73 -18.65
C PHE A 60 3.85 -8.74 -19.52
N HIS A 61 4.60 -9.60 -20.21
CA HIS A 61 4.08 -10.54 -21.22
C HIS A 61 3.18 -9.85 -22.25
N GLY A 62 3.62 -8.69 -22.76
CA GLY A 62 2.87 -7.88 -23.72
C GLY A 62 1.68 -7.10 -23.15
N VAL A 63 1.38 -7.24 -21.85
CA VAL A 63 0.32 -6.49 -21.18
C VAL A 63 0.89 -5.23 -20.55
N LEU A 64 0.28 -4.09 -20.82
CA LEU A 64 0.59 -2.82 -20.15
C LEU A 64 0.15 -2.89 -18.69
N LEU A 65 1.08 -2.65 -17.77
CA LEU A 65 0.74 -2.51 -16.35
C LEU A 65 0.17 -1.13 -16.07
N GLU A 66 -0.79 -1.08 -15.14
CA GLU A 66 -1.42 0.18 -14.74
C GLU A 66 -0.49 1.02 -13.88
N ASP A 67 -0.46 2.31 -14.20
CA ASP A 67 0.26 3.32 -13.45
C ASP A 67 -0.63 3.98 -12.41
N VAL A 68 -0.16 3.99 -11.17
CA VAL A 68 -0.83 4.61 -10.02
C VAL A 68 0.11 5.60 -9.36
N SER A 69 -0.43 6.72 -8.85
CA SER A 69 0.33 7.69 -8.05
C SER A 69 0.54 7.21 -6.62
N GLU A 70 -0.38 6.41 -6.10
CA GLU A 70 -0.41 5.91 -4.73
C GLU A 70 -0.77 4.43 -4.72
N TYR A 71 -0.19 3.68 -3.77
CA TYR A 71 -0.48 2.25 -3.60
C TYR A 71 -0.48 1.89 -2.12
N VAL A 72 -1.44 1.08 -1.66
CA VAL A 72 -1.48 0.57 -0.29
C VAL A 72 -0.70 -0.74 -0.21
N TYR A 73 0.47 -0.69 0.41
CA TYR A 73 1.33 -1.86 0.64
C TYR A 73 1.34 -2.22 2.12
N LEU A 74 0.97 -3.46 2.45
CA LEU A 74 0.88 -3.96 3.85
C LEU A 74 0.13 -3.02 4.80
N GLY A 75 -0.95 -2.41 4.31
CA GLY A 75 -1.76 -1.47 5.09
C GLY A 75 -1.20 -0.05 5.20
N ARG A 76 -0.07 0.27 4.56
CA ARG A 76 0.48 1.63 4.46
C ARG A 76 0.34 2.19 3.05
N LEU A 77 -0.24 3.38 2.90
CA LEU A 77 -0.25 4.09 1.62
C LEU A 77 1.15 4.64 1.31
N LEU A 78 1.67 4.30 0.14
CA LEU A 78 2.95 4.74 -0.39
C LEU A 78 2.73 5.60 -1.62
N ASN A 79 3.56 6.63 -1.78
CA ASN A 79 3.69 7.39 -3.02
C ASN A 79 5.17 7.65 -3.31
N MET A 80 5.46 8.05 -4.54
CA MET A 80 6.84 8.33 -4.99
C MET A 80 7.26 9.78 -4.80
N GLU A 81 6.36 10.61 -4.25
CA GLU A 81 6.63 12.00 -3.86
C GLU A 81 7.21 12.09 -2.45
N ASN A 82 7.27 10.96 -1.72
CA ASN A 82 7.64 10.90 -0.31
C ASN A 82 6.76 11.82 0.56
N ASP A 83 5.50 12.03 0.16
CA ASP A 83 4.51 12.79 0.93
C ASP A 83 3.76 11.87 1.87
N ILE A 84 3.87 12.12 3.18
CA ILE A 84 3.17 11.34 4.20
C ILE A 84 1.71 11.81 4.41
N LYS A 85 1.34 13.00 3.92
CA LYS A 85 0.02 13.60 4.19
C LYS A 85 -1.15 12.72 3.73
N PRO A 86 -1.16 12.14 2.51
CA PRO A 86 -2.28 11.30 2.08
C PRO A 86 -2.51 10.08 2.99
N GLU A 87 -1.42 9.50 3.53
CA GLU A 87 -1.51 8.40 4.47
C GLU A 87 -2.07 8.83 5.83
N ILE A 88 -1.62 9.98 6.36
CA ILE A 88 -2.16 10.54 7.60
C ILE A 88 -3.65 10.82 7.47
N GLU A 89 -4.08 11.43 6.36
CA GLU A 89 -5.49 11.71 6.12
C GLU A 89 -6.31 10.43 5.99
N ARG A 90 -5.79 9.41 5.30
CA ARG A 90 -6.45 8.10 5.17
C ARG A 90 -6.68 7.45 6.52
N ARG A 91 -5.67 7.47 7.40
CA ARG A 91 -5.77 6.92 8.76
C ARG A 91 -6.67 7.76 9.65
N GLY A 92 -6.63 9.08 9.53
CA GLY A 92 -7.57 9.97 10.21
C GLY A 92 -9.02 9.63 9.87
N ARG A 93 -9.32 9.37 8.59
CA ARG A 93 -10.65 8.89 8.15
C ARG A 93 -10.99 7.52 8.72
N ALA A 94 -10.05 6.57 8.72
CA ALA A 94 -10.26 5.24 9.30
C ALA A 94 -10.53 5.29 10.81
N GLY A 95 -9.74 6.06 11.55
CA GLY A 95 -9.95 6.32 12.98
C GLY A 95 -11.28 7.01 13.27
N TRP A 96 -11.68 7.98 12.44
CA TRP A 96 -12.97 8.64 12.56
C TRP A 96 -14.14 7.67 12.31
N ALA A 97 -14.03 6.83 11.28
CA ALA A 97 -15.03 5.79 11.01
C ALA A 97 -15.13 4.78 12.17
N ALA A 98 -14.00 4.33 12.70
CA ALA A 98 -13.93 3.43 13.85
C ALA A 98 -14.56 4.07 15.09
N TYR A 99 -14.25 5.34 15.38
CA TYR A 99 -14.86 6.08 16.49
C TYR A 99 -16.37 6.17 16.34
N ASN A 100 -16.87 6.56 15.15
CA ASN A 100 -18.31 6.66 14.91
C ASN A 100 -19.04 5.33 15.08
N SER A 101 -18.38 4.19 14.79
CA SER A 101 -18.98 2.87 14.95
C SER A 101 -19.24 2.47 16.42
N ILE A 102 -18.49 3.04 17.36
CA ILE A 102 -18.63 2.77 18.81
C ILE A 102 -19.10 3.98 19.60
N LYS A 103 -19.48 5.07 18.93
CA LYS A 103 -19.75 6.37 19.57
C LYS A 103 -20.84 6.27 20.65
N SER A 104 -21.97 5.64 20.33
CA SER A 104 -23.07 5.46 21.30
C SER A 104 -22.63 4.67 22.53
N VAL A 105 -21.88 3.58 22.33
CA VAL A 105 -21.36 2.76 23.43
C VAL A 105 -20.39 3.55 24.30
N LEU A 106 -19.53 4.39 23.71
CA LEU A 106 -18.63 5.26 24.46
C LEU A 106 -19.37 6.33 25.27
N GLU A 107 -20.47 6.87 24.74
CA GLU A 107 -21.31 7.86 25.42
C GLU A 107 -22.07 7.25 26.61
N ASP A 108 -22.52 5.99 26.48
CA ASP A 108 -23.24 5.27 27.52
C ASP A 108 -22.31 4.69 28.62
N THR A 109 -21.02 4.50 28.31
CA THR A 109 -20.04 3.91 29.24
C THR A 109 -19.52 4.92 30.26
N LYS A 110 -19.99 4.81 31.50
CA LYS A 110 -19.57 5.67 32.63
C LYS A 110 -18.20 5.32 33.20
N ASP A 111 -17.81 4.05 33.17
CA ASP A 111 -16.52 3.57 33.65
C ASP A 111 -15.40 4.09 32.73
N GLN A 112 -14.53 4.94 33.27
CA GLN A 112 -13.47 5.56 32.48
C GLN A 112 -12.44 4.57 31.97
N LYS A 113 -12.15 3.50 32.73
CA LYS A 113 -11.20 2.47 32.31
C LYS A 113 -11.78 1.66 31.15
N LEU A 114 -13.02 1.20 31.28
CA LEU A 114 -13.69 0.46 30.21
C LEU A 114 -13.84 1.31 28.94
N ARG A 115 -14.13 2.60 29.09
CA ARG A 115 -14.23 3.53 27.97
C ARG A 115 -12.90 3.72 27.24
N ALA A 116 -11.80 3.82 28.00
CA ALA A 116 -10.44 3.88 27.44
C ALA A 116 -10.06 2.57 26.75
N ASP A 117 -10.37 1.42 27.36
CA ASP A 117 -10.07 0.10 26.79
C ASP A 117 -10.83 -0.13 25.47
N LEU A 118 -12.10 0.30 25.38
CA LEU A 118 -12.89 0.22 24.15
C LEU A 118 -12.31 1.11 23.04
N PHE A 119 -11.89 2.33 23.40
CA PHE A 119 -11.22 3.22 22.45
C PHE A 119 -9.89 2.63 21.95
N ASN A 120 -9.04 2.15 22.88
CA ASN A 120 -7.72 1.60 22.57
C ASN A 120 -7.78 0.29 21.78
N SER A 121 -8.85 -0.48 21.90
CA SER A 121 -9.04 -1.73 21.14
C SER A 121 -9.68 -1.51 19.77
N THR A 122 -10.32 -0.36 19.51
CA THR A 122 -11.09 -0.12 18.27
C THR A 122 -10.54 1.03 17.43
N VAL A 123 -10.35 2.20 18.03
CA VAL A 123 -9.96 3.43 17.31
C VAL A 123 -8.45 3.50 17.14
N LEU A 124 -7.70 3.18 18.19
CA LEU A 124 -6.24 3.25 18.16
C LEU A 124 -5.63 2.31 17.09
N PRO A 125 -6.09 1.06 16.91
CA PRO A 125 -5.59 0.21 15.83
C PRO A 125 -5.90 0.78 14.44
N ALA A 126 -7.07 1.39 14.23
CA ALA A 126 -7.42 2.01 12.95
C ALA A 126 -6.52 3.22 12.61
N LEU A 127 -6.03 3.94 13.62
CA LEU A 127 -5.09 5.05 13.47
C LEU A 127 -3.63 4.58 13.29
N CYS A 128 -3.25 3.50 13.96
CA CYS A 128 -1.85 3.11 14.14
C CYS A 128 -1.45 1.81 13.43
N TYR A 129 -2.37 1.09 12.78
CA TYR A 129 -2.03 -0.13 12.05
C TYR A 129 -0.91 0.12 11.04
N ALA A 130 0.06 -0.81 10.96
CA ALA A 130 1.27 -0.66 10.15
C ALA A 130 2.15 0.55 10.53
N ASN A 131 2.18 0.95 11.81
CA ASN A 131 3.22 1.81 12.41
C ASN A 131 4.37 1.04 13.07
N GLU A 132 4.36 -0.29 12.99
CA GLU A 132 5.42 -1.14 13.53
C GLU A 132 6.63 -1.15 12.57
N THR A 133 7.31 -0.01 12.45
CA THR A 133 8.66 0.19 11.88
C THR A 133 9.08 1.63 12.15
#